data_AF-A0A7V9EXF3-F1
#
_entry.id   AF-A0A7V9EXF3-F1
#
_cell.length_a   1.000
_cell.length_b   1.000
_cell.length_c   1.000
_cell.angle_alpha   90.00
_cell.angle_beta   90.00
_cell.angle_gamma   90.00
#
_symmetry.space_group_name_H-M   'P 1'
#
loop_
_entity.id
_entity.type
_entity.pdbx_description
1 polymer ?
#
loop_
_entity_poly.entity_id
_entity_poly.type
_entity_poly.pdbx_seq_one_letter_code
_entity_poly.pdbx_strand_id
1 'polypeptide(L)'
;LAEFVDAAILTSGPPHAGLAKGCLPGTTDEAYLYPSSARQVIDGSYGARGAGGPCATADEGFAPSFERDSIDTGGSDYEYPGTRVHFIVSPNDETVALRARDLAETLRQAGSPWVGLEEIEGMGHDIQESAEGMEALVAAVLARP
;
A
#
# COMPACT_ATOMS: atom_id res chain seq x y z
N LEU A 1 3.18 1.05 -27.38
CA LEU A 1 2.41 1.31 -26.15
C LEU A 1 3.07 2.53 -25.53
N ALA A 2 2.87 3.73 -26.09
CA ALA A 2 1.88 4.74 -25.69
C ALA A 2 2.00 5.13 -24.20
N GLU A 3 2.18 6.42 -23.91
CA GLU A 3 2.20 7.03 -22.57
C GLU A 3 0.89 6.67 -21.85
N PHE A 4 0.92 6.10 -20.64
CA PHE A 4 -0.32 5.66 -20.02
C PHE A 4 -0.63 6.21 -18.63
N VAL A 5 0.34 6.72 -17.87
CA VAL A 5 0.05 7.38 -16.59
C VAL A 5 1.12 8.45 -16.30
N ASP A 6 0.73 9.72 -16.26
CA ASP A 6 1.63 10.81 -15.84
C ASP A 6 1.98 10.70 -14.35
N ALA A 7 0.99 10.34 -13.52
CA ALA A 7 1.17 10.09 -12.10
C ALA A 7 0.20 9.05 -11.53
N ALA A 8 0.71 8.16 -10.68
CA ALA A 8 -0.05 7.31 -9.78
C ALA A 8 0.03 7.92 -8.37
N ILE A 9 -1.10 8.38 -7.84
CA ILE A 9 -1.17 8.99 -6.50
C ILE A 9 -1.93 8.04 -5.59
N LEU A 10 -1.21 7.41 -4.67
CA LEU A 10 -1.76 6.44 -3.73
C LEU A 10 -2.03 7.14 -2.41
N THR A 11 -3.31 7.22 -2.05
CA THR A 11 -3.77 7.78 -0.78
C THR A 11 -4.20 6.63 0.13
N SER A 12 -3.89 6.71 1.42
CA SER A 12 -4.38 5.72 2.41
C SER A 12 -3.86 4.29 2.15
N GLY A 13 -2.67 4.24 1.51
CA GLY A 13 -1.88 3.04 1.27
C GLY A 13 -2.27 2.25 0.03
N PRO A 14 -1.46 1.24 -0.32
CA PRO A 14 -1.95 0.09 -1.05
C PRO A 14 -2.33 -1.04 -0.07
N PRO A 15 -3.60 -1.50 -0.07
CA PRO A 15 -4.06 -2.54 0.87
C PRO A 15 -3.34 -3.88 0.69
N HIS A 16 -2.85 -4.19 -0.52
CA HIS A 16 -2.17 -5.46 -0.86
C HIS A 16 -0.64 -5.41 -0.82
N ALA A 17 -0.04 -4.51 -0.03
CA ALA A 17 1.39 -4.57 0.29
C ALA A 17 1.63 -5.28 1.63
N GLY A 18 2.74 -5.98 1.77
CA GLY A 18 3.11 -6.75 2.96
C GLY A 18 2.11 -7.84 3.32
N LEU A 19 1.49 -8.51 2.33
CA LEU A 19 0.47 -9.54 2.59
C LEU A 19 1.01 -10.68 3.45
N ALA A 20 2.17 -11.23 3.08
CA ALA A 20 2.81 -12.30 3.84
C ALA A 20 3.13 -11.84 5.27
N LYS A 21 3.72 -10.63 5.42
CA LYS A 21 4.03 -10.04 6.73
C LYS A 21 2.76 -9.83 7.58
N GLY A 22 1.65 -9.43 6.96
CA GLY A 22 0.43 -9.04 7.67
C GLY A 22 -0.56 -10.18 7.96
N CYS A 23 -0.48 -11.29 7.21
CA CYS A 23 -1.43 -12.39 7.26
C CYS A 23 -0.85 -13.69 7.81
N LEU A 24 0.47 -13.93 7.69
CA LEU A 24 1.09 -15.18 8.13
C LEU A 24 1.61 -15.10 9.57
N PRO A 25 1.64 -16.23 10.30
CA PRO A 25 2.35 -16.31 11.56
C PRO A 25 3.86 -16.18 11.32
N GLY A 26 4.57 -15.37 12.12
CA GLY A 26 6.03 -15.22 12.03
C GLY A 26 6.53 -13.79 12.01
N THR A 27 5.66 -12.83 11.72
CA THR A 27 6.01 -11.41 11.84
C THR A 27 6.03 -11.00 13.32
N THR A 28 7.20 -10.65 13.83
CA THR A 28 7.38 -10.12 15.19
C THR A 28 7.12 -8.63 15.29
N ASP A 29 7.04 -7.95 14.15
CA ASP A 29 6.72 -6.53 14.08
C ASP A 29 5.20 -6.35 14.04
N GLU A 30 4.62 -6.08 15.21
CA GLU A 30 3.17 -5.93 15.38
C GLU A 30 2.59 -4.82 14.48
N ALA A 31 3.39 -3.84 14.06
CA ALA A 31 2.95 -2.74 13.22
C ALA A 31 2.61 -3.19 11.78
N TYR A 32 3.06 -4.38 11.36
CA TYR A 32 2.65 -5.00 10.10
C TYR A 32 1.38 -5.84 10.22
N LEU A 33 0.94 -6.21 11.42
CA LEU A 33 -0.24 -7.08 11.56
C LEU A 33 -1.50 -6.34 11.13
N TYR A 34 -2.25 -6.93 10.20
CA TYR A 34 -3.52 -6.32 9.81
C TYR A 34 -4.50 -6.33 10.99
N PRO A 35 -5.18 -5.21 11.28
CA PRO A 35 -6.34 -5.22 12.18
C PRO A 35 -7.46 -6.07 11.58
N SER A 36 -8.42 -6.48 12.41
CA SER A 36 -9.50 -7.38 12.02
C SER A 36 -10.32 -6.89 10.82
N SER A 37 -10.55 -5.58 10.70
CA SER A 37 -11.23 -4.97 9.55
C SER A 37 -10.42 -5.10 8.26
N ALA A 38 -9.11 -4.83 8.31
CA ALA A 38 -8.24 -4.95 7.15
C ALA A 38 -8.12 -6.41 6.69
N ARG A 39 -8.06 -7.38 7.62
CA ARG A 39 -8.05 -8.81 7.26
C ARG A 39 -9.28 -9.22 6.46
N GLN A 40 -10.47 -8.69 6.80
CA GLN A 40 -11.69 -8.97 6.04
C GLN A 40 -11.63 -8.40 4.61
N VAL A 41 -10.99 -7.24 4.42
CA VAL A 41 -10.77 -6.66 3.08
C VAL A 41 -9.83 -7.55 2.26
N ILE A 42 -8.73 -8.01 2.86
CA ILE A 42 -7.80 -8.93 2.21
C ILE A 42 -8.50 -10.25 1.87
N ASP A 43 -9.17 -10.86 2.83
CA ASP A 43 -9.91 -12.11 2.68
C ASP A 43 -10.97 -12.04 1.58
N GLY A 44 -11.66 -10.89 1.45
CA GLY A 44 -12.60 -10.64 0.38
C GLY A 44 -11.97 -10.74 -1.02
N SER A 45 -10.68 -10.41 -1.15
CA SER A 45 -9.92 -10.56 -2.40
C SER A 45 -9.65 -12.02 -2.76
N TYR A 46 -9.64 -12.90 -1.75
CA TYR A 46 -9.52 -14.36 -1.91
C TYR A 46 -10.88 -15.07 -1.93
N GLY A 47 -11.98 -14.32 -2.08
CA GLY A 47 -13.34 -14.86 -2.18
C GLY A 47 -14.03 -15.12 -0.83
N ALA A 48 -13.37 -14.88 0.29
CA ALA A 48 -13.94 -15.04 1.62
C ALA A 48 -14.64 -13.75 2.08
N ARG A 49 -15.94 -13.62 1.78
CA ARG A 49 -16.77 -12.49 2.21
C ARG A 49 -17.26 -12.70 3.65
N GLY A 50 -16.45 -12.42 4.65
CA GLY A 50 -16.84 -12.52 6.07
C GLY A 50 -15.66 -12.81 7.00
N ALA A 51 -15.95 -13.35 8.18
CA ALA A 51 -14.91 -13.84 9.09
C ALA A 51 -14.41 -15.22 8.65
N GLY A 52 -13.10 -15.44 8.67
CA GLY A 52 -12.50 -16.76 8.48
C GLY A 52 -11.87 -17.01 7.10
N GLY A 53 -11.48 -15.97 6.37
CA GLY A 53 -10.61 -16.16 5.21
C GLY A 53 -9.14 -16.38 5.60
N PRO A 54 -8.27 -16.63 4.61
CA PRO A 54 -6.90 -17.09 4.85
C PRO A 54 -6.06 -16.11 5.67
N CYS A 55 -6.29 -14.81 5.57
CA CYS A 55 -5.61 -13.79 6.37
C CYS A 55 -6.17 -13.74 7.79
N ALA A 56 -7.50 -13.82 7.98
CA ALA A 56 -8.10 -13.88 9.32
C ALA A 56 -7.68 -15.12 10.11
N THR A 57 -7.54 -16.27 9.45
CA THR A 57 -7.15 -17.54 10.08
C THR A 57 -5.64 -17.79 10.10
N ALA A 58 -4.84 -16.89 9.53
CA ALA A 58 -3.41 -17.06 9.36
C ALA A 58 -3.04 -18.40 8.68
N ASP A 59 -3.76 -18.73 7.59
CA ASP A 59 -3.60 -19.98 6.86
C ASP A 59 -2.26 -19.99 6.11
N GLU A 60 -1.29 -20.74 6.65
CA GLU A 60 0.04 -20.91 6.06
C GLU A 60 -0.01 -21.54 4.66
N GLY A 61 -1.08 -22.26 4.30
CA GLY A 61 -1.28 -22.79 2.95
C GLY A 61 -1.42 -21.70 1.88
N PHE A 62 -1.75 -20.47 2.29
CA PHE A 62 -1.80 -19.30 1.41
C PHE A 62 -0.49 -18.53 1.32
N ALA A 63 0.58 -18.93 2.03
CA ALA A 63 1.85 -18.21 2.01
C ALA A 63 2.39 -17.95 0.58
N PRO A 64 2.42 -18.94 -0.35
CA PRO A 64 2.85 -18.68 -1.72
C PRO A 64 1.94 -17.70 -2.47
N SER A 65 0.64 -17.70 -2.17
CA SER A 65 -0.30 -16.75 -2.77
C SER A 65 -0.07 -15.35 -2.21
N PHE A 66 0.09 -15.20 -0.89
CA PHE A 66 0.41 -13.91 -0.29
C PHE A 66 1.72 -13.33 -0.81
N GLU A 67 2.78 -14.14 -0.93
CA GLU A 67 4.05 -13.68 -1.50
C GLU A 67 3.94 -13.23 -2.96
N ARG A 68 3.19 -13.99 -3.78
CA ARG A 68 2.95 -13.70 -5.20
C ARG A 68 2.05 -12.48 -5.40
N ASP A 69 1.02 -12.35 -4.58
CA ASP A 69 -0.02 -11.33 -4.76
C ASP A 69 0.32 -10.03 -4.02
N SER A 70 1.33 -10.04 -3.14
CA SER A 70 1.81 -8.83 -2.47
C SER A 70 2.51 -7.94 -3.47
N ILE A 71 2.08 -6.68 -3.56
CA ILE A 71 2.62 -5.78 -4.59
C ILE A 71 4.10 -5.43 -4.37
N ASP A 72 4.59 -5.51 -3.14
CA ASP A 72 5.97 -5.21 -2.72
C ASP A 72 6.94 -6.40 -2.82
N THR A 73 6.44 -7.63 -3.04
CA THR A 73 7.30 -8.82 -3.17
C THR A 73 7.05 -9.65 -4.42
N GLY A 74 5.79 -9.75 -4.85
CA GLY A 74 5.36 -10.57 -5.99
C GLY A 74 5.15 -9.77 -7.28
N GLY A 75 5.31 -8.44 -7.22
CA GLY A 75 5.34 -7.59 -8.39
C GLY A 75 6.54 -7.90 -9.28
N SER A 76 6.34 -7.87 -10.59
CA SER A 76 7.42 -8.00 -11.58
C SER A 76 7.82 -6.67 -12.22
N ASP A 77 7.16 -5.58 -11.83
CA ASP A 77 7.31 -4.25 -12.42
C ASP A 77 7.38 -3.20 -11.32
N TYR A 78 8.60 -2.72 -11.08
CA TYR A 78 8.92 -1.71 -10.07
C TYR A 78 9.64 -0.49 -10.68
N GLU A 79 9.93 -0.54 -11.98
CA GLU A 79 10.63 0.52 -12.69
C GLU A 79 9.64 1.22 -13.63
N TYR A 80 9.21 2.41 -13.22
CA TYR A 80 8.26 3.23 -13.95
C TYR A 80 8.96 4.46 -14.53
N PRO A 81 9.69 4.34 -15.65
CA PRO A 81 10.54 5.43 -16.19
C PRO A 81 9.73 6.60 -16.75
N GLY A 82 8.41 6.44 -16.92
CA GLY A 82 7.48 7.42 -17.48
C GLY A 82 6.39 7.89 -16.49
N THR A 83 6.37 7.38 -15.25
CA THR A 83 5.26 7.63 -14.32
C THR A 83 5.79 8.10 -12.97
N ARG A 84 5.19 9.18 -12.46
CA ARG A 84 5.42 9.63 -11.09
C ARG A 84 4.57 8.82 -10.12
N VAL A 85 5.19 8.09 -9.21
CA VAL A 85 4.49 7.41 -8.12
C VAL A 85 4.58 8.27 -6.87
N HIS A 86 3.44 8.65 -6.32
CA HIS A 86 3.39 9.52 -5.15
C HIS A 86 2.45 8.95 -4.09
N PHE A 87 2.95 8.82 -2.88
CA PHE A 87 2.18 8.32 -1.73
C PHE A 87 1.80 9.48 -0.83
N ILE A 88 0.53 9.56 -0.44
CA ILE A 88 0.03 10.50 0.57
C ILE A 88 -0.61 9.66 1.68
N VAL A 89 0.01 9.64 2.86
CA VAL A 89 -0.43 8.79 3.96
C VAL A 89 -0.47 9.57 5.27
N SER A 90 -1.23 9.05 6.22
CA SER A 90 -1.22 9.57 7.59
C SER A 90 -0.22 8.79 8.42
N PRO A 91 0.67 9.45 9.19
CA PRO A 91 1.51 8.76 10.16
C PRO A 91 0.69 8.13 11.31
N ASN A 92 -0.56 8.57 11.52
CA ASN A 92 -1.46 7.99 12.52
C ASN A 92 -2.13 6.69 12.02
N ASP A 93 -2.07 6.43 10.71
CA ASP A 93 -2.47 5.16 10.10
C ASP A 93 -1.23 4.29 9.89
N GLU A 94 -0.63 3.87 11.01
CA GLU A 94 0.72 3.31 11.07
C GLU A 94 0.90 2.09 10.15
N THR A 95 -0.09 1.20 10.12
CA THR A 95 -0.09 -0.03 9.31
C THR A 95 -0.01 0.27 7.82
N VAL A 96 -0.71 1.31 7.38
CA VAL A 96 -0.71 1.82 6.00
C VAL A 96 0.58 2.58 5.70
N ALA A 97 1.01 3.46 6.59
CA ALA A 97 2.20 4.28 6.41
C ALA A 97 3.46 3.42 6.25
N LEU A 98 3.62 2.38 7.07
CA LEU A 98 4.74 1.44 6.95
C LEU A 98 4.78 0.74 5.59
N ARG A 99 3.64 0.27 5.10
CA ARG A 99 3.53 -0.37 3.78
C ARG A 99 3.82 0.58 2.63
N ALA A 100 3.36 1.83 2.73
CA ALA A 100 3.66 2.87 1.74
C ALA A 100 5.16 3.19 1.71
N ARG A 101 5.83 3.27 2.88
CA ARG A 101 7.28 3.45 2.98
C ARG A 101 8.04 2.31 2.32
N ASP A 102 7.70 1.05 2.64
CA ASP A 102 8.33 -0.15 2.08
C ASP A 102 8.19 -0.20 0.55
N LEU A 103 7.00 0.07 0.01
CA LEU A 103 6.80 0.08 -1.43
C LEU A 103 7.51 1.25 -2.10
N ALA A 104 7.47 2.45 -1.52
CA ALA A 104 8.20 3.60 -2.06
C ALA A 104 9.70 3.30 -2.14
N GLU A 105 10.27 2.65 -1.13
CA GLU A 105 11.67 2.24 -1.14
C GLU A 105 11.95 1.16 -2.20
N THR A 106 11.07 0.17 -2.34
CA THR A 106 11.18 -0.87 -3.38
C THR A 106 11.22 -0.26 -4.78
N LEU A 107 10.34 0.71 -5.07
CA LEU A 107 10.30 1.43 -6.34
C LEU A 107 11.59 2.24 -6.60
N ARG A 108 12.10 2.92 -5.57
CA ARG A 108 13.36 3.67 -5.67
C ARG A 108 14.54 2.77 -5.95
N GLN A 109 14.63 1.63 -5.24
CA GLN A 109 15.70 0.65 -5.44
C GLN A 109 15.66 0.00 -6.82
N ALA A 110 14.46 -0.18 -7.39
CA ALA A 110 14.27 -0.66 -8.75
C ALA A 110 14.60 0.38 -9.84
N GLY A 111 14.86 1.64 -9.49
CA GLY A 111 15.26 2.68 -10.43
C GLY A 111 14.14 3.58 -10.93
N SER A 112 12.93 3.50 -10.36
CA SER A 112 11.86 4.46 -10.67
C SER A 112 12.32 5.89 -10.32
N PRO A 113 12.38 6.81 -11.29
CA PRO A 113 13.03 8.12 -11.09
C PRO A 113 12.19 9.10 -10.26
N TRP A 114 10.86 8.91 -10.19
CA TRP A 114 9.94 9.87 -9.59
C TRP A 114 9.05 9.21 -8.53
N VAL A 115 9.63 8.92 -7.37
CA VAL A 115 8.93 8.31 -6.23
C VAL A 115 8.88 9.27 -5.03
N GLY A 116 7.71 9.83 -4.75
CA GLY A 116 7.47 10.70 -3.60
C GLY A 116 6.66 10.02 -2.50
N LEU A 117 6.93 10.38 -1.26
CA LEU A 117 6.15 9.99 -0.08
C LEU A 117 5.92 11.25 0.75
N GLU A 118 4.66 11.58 0.99
CA GLU A 118 4.21 12.68 1.82
C GLU A 118 3.39 12.14 2.99
N GLU A 119 3.77 12.55 4.20
CA GLU A 119 3.08 12.17 5.43
C GLU A 119 2.45 13.42 6.06
N ILE A 120 1.12 13.40 6.20
CA ILE A 120 0.37 14.57 6.65
C ILE A 120 -0.07 14.36 8.09
N GLU A 121 0.57 15.10 8.99
CA GLU A 121 0.23 15.08 10.42
C GLU A 121 -1.21 15.57 10.62
N GLY A 122 -2.00 14.80 11.37
CA GLY A 122 -3.42 15.11 11.64
C GLY A 122 -4.43 14.58 10.60
N MET A 123 -3.98 14.04 9.48
CA MET A 123 -4.86 13.31 8.56
C MET A 123 -5.28 11.95 9.16
N GLY A 124 -6.50 11.50 8.89
CA GLY A 124 -6.97 10.15 9.26
C GLY A 124 -6.65 9.09 8.19
N HIS A 125 -7.42 8.00 8.18
CA HIS A 125 -7.38 7.03 7.08
C HIS A 125 -7.95 7.65 5.79
N ASP A 126 -9.07 8.36 5.88
CA ASP A 126 -9.78 8.91 4.73
C ASP A 126 -9.27 10.31 4.35
N ILE A 127 -8.56 10.42 3.21
CA ILE A 127 -7.97 11.71 2.77
C ILE A 127 -9.02 12.81 2.55
N GLN A 128 -10.23 12.44 2.11
CA GLN A 128 -11.34 13.37 1.87
C GLN A 128 -11.86 14.06 3.14
N GLU A 129 -11.51 13.55 4.32
CA GLU A 129 -11.88 14.14 5.60
C GLU A 129 -10.85 15.17 6.12
N SER A 130 -9.71 15.31 5.44
CA SER A 130 -8.64 16.26 5.79
C SER A 130 -8.51 17.36 4.74
N ALA A 131 -8.59 18.62 5.17
CA ALA A 131 -8.37 19.76 4.28
C ALA A 131 -6.92 19.75 3.75
N GLU A 132 -5.95 19.53 4.62
CA GLU A 132 -4.53 19.43 4.31
C GLU A 132 -4.25 18.24 3.37
N GLY A 133 -4.90 17.09 3.62
CA GLY A 133 -4.85 15.92 2.75
C GLY A 133 -5.36 16.22 1.34
N MET A 134 -6.50 16.89 1.22
CA MET A 134 -7.06 17.27 -0.08
C MET A 134 -6.20 18.32 -0.79
N GLU A 135 -5.59 19.26 -0.07
CA GLU A 135 -4.63 20.23 -0.64
C GLU A 135 -3.39 19.51 -1.21
N ALA A 136 -2.80 18.58 -0.46
CA ALA A 136 -1.68 17.77 -0.92
C ALA A 136 -2.05 16.92 -2.13
N LEU A 137 -3.23 16.30 -2.14
CA LEU A 137 -3.73 15.53 -3.29
C LEU A 137 -3.84 16.41 -4.54
N VAL A 138 -4.44 17.60 -4.43
CA VAL A 138 -4.54 18.54 -5.56
C VAL A 138 -3.15 18.98 -6.04
N ALA A 139 -2.24 19.31 -5.12
CA ALA A 139 -0.86 19.67 -5.45
C ALA A 139 -0.15 18.52 -6.18
N ALA A 140 -0.30 17.29 -5.68
CA ALA A 140 0.27 16.09 -6.28
C ALA A 140 -0.33 15.79 -7.66
N VAL A 141 -1.62 16.07 -7.92
CA VAL A 141 -2.22 15.91 -9.25
C VAL A 141 -1.67 16.94 -10.23
N LEU A 142 -1.49 18.19 -9.79
CA LEU A 142 -1.06 19.29 -10.65
C LEU A 142 0.46 19.36 -10.86
N ALA A 143 1.24 18.61 -10.07
CA ALA A 143 2.69 18.55 -10.18
C ALA A 143 3.15 17.92 -11.51
N ARG A 144 4.19 18.51 -12.11
CA ARG A 144 4.88 17.97 -13.30
C ARG A 144 6.14 17.19 -12.88
N PRO A 145 6.59 16.20 -13.68
CA PRO A 145 7.85 15.48 -13.44
C PRO A 145 9.08 16.40 -13.40
#